data_AF-A0A6H1U360-F1
#
_entry.id   AF-A0A6H1U360-F1
#
_cell.length_a   1.000
_cell.length_b   1.000
_cell.length_c   1.000
_cell.angle_alpha   90.00
_cell.angle_beta   90.00
_cell.angle_gamma   90.00
#
_symmetry.space_group_name_H-M   'P 1'
#
loop_
_entity.id
_entity.type
_entity.pdbx_description
1 polymer ?
#
loop_
_entity_poly.entity_id
_entity_poly.type
_entity_poly.pdbx_seq_one_letter_code
_entity_poly.pdbx_strand_id
1 'polypeptide(L)'
;MLIDWFTVIAQLINFLILVYLLQRFLYKPIVKTIADRDRQIEQQWNEAHRSREVADREAKSYRQQQEQLEQQRDRWLAEAREEAEKRRKSLVEEARSQVDRMRAQWHSKLRRDRHYFVENLQNQLVEETDSLTRRVLRDLADVDLEERAIAQLIDRLHHLSDRDREQIREALNSSDAPILIRTRFALSPETHEEFLNVMGRELKIDGLDVNFKTSDRVIGGITLNIGGYQIAWTIESYLQGVRDRVSEAIDRVTVPLDREESDRVESEENREKALQVELVRQSYTIARRVLKDFADEELQNRAIDVFLRQLKQLDERDRDEIARSIRNSGQAIAIRTSFKLSQSTRQQLIDRLQECSLLDSESVEFVESSDLDCGIQLKLGDREIGWTLDGYFQDLEAELMGIEKELQVIH
;
A
#
# COMPACT_ATOMS: atom_id res chain seq x y z
N MET A 1 53.06 137.75 -76.14
CA MET A 1 52.92 136.85 -74.97
C MET A 1 53.66 135.57 -75.31
N LEU A 2 54.80 135.32 -74.66
CA LEU A 2 55.61 134.12 -74.87
C LEU A 2 55.00 132.99 -74.02
N ILE A 3 54.50 131.95 -74.68
CA ILE A 3 54.25 130.68 -74.00
C ILE A 3 55.61 130.04 -73.83
N ASP A 4 56.11 129.96 -72.59
CA ASP A 4 57.29 129.18 -72.27
C ASP A 4 56.98 127.69 -72.49
N TRP A 5 57.36 127.18 -73.67
CA TRP A 5 57.26 125.75 -74.03
C TRP A 5 57.97 124.84 -73.02
N PHE A 6 58.98 125.37 -72.34
CA PHE A 6 59.66 124.71 -71.22
C PHE A 6 58.70 124.43 -70.05
N THR A 7 57.83 125.38 -69.71
CA THR A 7 56.84 125.24 -68.63
C THR A 7 55.77 124.20 -68.98
N VAL A 8 55.35 124.13 -70.25
CA VAL A 8 54.37 123.15 -70.74
C VAL A 8 54.95 121.73 -70.70
N ILE A 9 56.19 121.54 -71.14
CA ILE A 9 56.88 120.24 -71.07
C ILE A 9 57.11 119.84 -69.60
N ALA A 10 57.53 120.78 -68.74
CA ALA A 10 57.69 120.53 -67.32
C ALA A 10 56.37 120.16 -66.62
N GLN A 11 55.25 120.81 -66.96
CA GLN A 11 53.92 120.47 -66.47
C GLN A 11 53.44 119.10 -66.98
N LEU A 12 53.74 118.74 -68.22
CA LEU A 12 53.42 117.43 -68.78
C LEU A 12 54.21 116.32 -68.08
N ILE A 13 55.50 116.55 -67.82
CA ILE A 13 56.34 115.62 -67.05
C ILE A 13 55.80 115.51 -65.62
N ASN A 14 55.42 116.62 -64.97
CA ASN A 14 54.82 116.61 -63.63
C ASN A 14 53.49 115.83 -63.60
N PHE A 15 52.64 116.02 -64.61
CA PHE A 15 51.39 115.27 -64.76
C PHE A 15 51.63 113.77 -65.00
N LEU A 16 52.60 113.41 -65.85
CA LEU A 16 52.97 112.01 -66.09
C LEU A 16 53.55 111.35 -64.82
N ILE A 17 54.39 112.05 -64.08
CA ILE A 17 54.91 111.60 -62.78
C ILE A 17 53.75 111.38 -61.81
N LEU A 18 52.79 112.31 -61.75
CA LEU A 18 51.61 112.20 -60.91
C LEU A 18 50.73 111.01 -61.31
N VAL A 19 50.44 110.81 -62.61
CA VAL A 19 49.65 109.68 -63.11
C VAL A 19 50.35 108.36 -62.82
N TYR A 20 51.67 108.28 -63.01
CA TYR A 20 52.44 107.09 -62.68
C TYR A 20 52.40 106.78 -61.17
N LEU A 21 52.54 107.81 -60.32
CA LEU A 21 52.37 107.70 -58.87
C LEU A 21 50.96 107.22 -58.52
N LEU A 22 49.91 107.80 -59.10
CA LEU A 22 48.51 107.41 -58.88
C LEU A 22 48.24 105.97 -59.33
N GLN A 23 48.76 105.57 -60.49
CA GLN A 23 48.63 104.22 -61.01
C GLN A 23 49.33 103.19 -60.13
N ARG A 24 50.52 103.52 -59.60
CA ARG A 24 51.33 102.63 -58.77
C ARG A 24 50.85 102.58 -57.32
N PHE A 25 50.52 103.72 -56.71
CA PHE A 25 50.18 103.84 -55.29
C PHE A 25 48.68 103.76 -54.98
N LEU A 26 47.79 104.14 -55.90
CA LEU A 26 46.35 104.18 -55.63
C LEU A 26 45.58 103.11 -56.41
N TYR A 27 45.72 103.08 -57.73
CA TYR A 27 44.88 102.24 -58.59
C TYR A 27 45.19 100.75 -58.45
N LYS A 28 46.48 100.37 -58.50
CA LYS A 28 46.91 98.97 -58.33
C LYS A 28 46.54 98.39 -56.95
N PRO A 29 46.79 99.09 -55.81
CA PRO A 29 46.39 98.57 -54.51
C PRO A 29 44.88 98.49 -54.31
N ILE A 30 44.09 99.43 -54.84
CA ILE A 30 42.62 99.42 -54.74
C ILE A 30 42.00 98.28 -55.55
N VAL A 31 42.39 98.12 -56.82
CA VAL A 31 41.84 97.03 -57.66
C VAL A 31 42.25 95.67 -57.10
N LYS A 32 43.47 95.55 -56.56
CA LYS A 32 43.92 94.33 -55.88
C LYS A 32 43.10 94.04 -54.63
N THR A 33 42.80 95.03 -53.79
CA THR A 33 41.98 94.83 -52.58
C THR A 33 40.52 94.49 -52.89
N ILE A 34 39.95 95.03 -53.99
CA ILE A 34 38.61 94.62 -54.45
C ILE A 34 38.63 93.18 -54.95
N ALA A 35 39.59 92.82 -55.81
CA ALA A 35 39.72 91.45 -56.32
C ALA A 35 40.02 90.42 -55.22
N ASP A 36 40.83 90.78 -54.22
CA ASP A 36 41.12 89.94 -53.05
C ASP A 36 39.86 89.75 -52.18
N ARG A 37 39.02 90.79 -52.04
CA ARG A 37 37.71 90.69 -51.36
C ARG A 37 36.73 89.80 -52.12
N ASP A 38 36.60 89.98 -53.43
CA ASP A 38 35.71 89.15 -54.25
C ASP A 38 36.10 87.67 -54.18
N ARG A 39 37.42 87.37 -54.24
CA ARG A 39 37.93 86.01 -54.04
C ARG A 39 37.66 85.47 -52.64
N GLN A 40 37.81 86.28 -51.58
CA GLN A 40 37.47 85.87 -50.21
C GLN A 40 35.99 85.54 -50.07
N ILE A 41 35.10 86.35 -50.66
CA ILE A 41 33.66 86.11 -50.64
C ILE A 41 33.33 84.83 -51.40
N GLU A 42 33.87 84.64 -52.61
CA GLU A 42 33.66 83.42 -53.40
C GLU A 42 34.19 82.17 -52.69
N GLN A 43 35.36 82.26 -52.03
CA GLN A 43 35.91 81.18 -51.21
C GLN A 43 35.01 80.88 -50.01
N GLN A 44 34.57 81.89 -49.26
CA GLN A 44 33.65 81.70 -48.12
C GLN A 44 32.32 81.08 -48.56
N TRP A 45 31.80 81.49 -49.73
CA TRP A 45 30.55 80.97 -50.27
C TRP A 45 30.69 79.50 -50.70
N ASN A 46 31.77 79.16 -51.40
CA ASN A 46 32.08 77.78 -51.80
C ASN A 46 32.36 76.89 -50.58
N GLU A 47 33.06 77.39 -49.57
CA GLU A 47 33.32 76.66 -48.33
C GLU A 47 32.01 76.41 -47.55
N ALA A 48 31.14 77.41 -47.46
CA ALA A 48 29.82 77.26 -46.85
C ALA A 48 28.95 76.25 -47.61
N HIS A 49 28.98 76.26 -48.94
CA HIS A 49 28.27 75.28 -49.76
C HIS A 49 28.81 73.86 -49.56
N ARG A 50 30.12 73.68 -49.58
CA ARG A 50 30.75 72.38 -49.30
C ARG A 50 30.44 71.89 -47.90
N SER A 51 30.55 72.75 -46.89
CA SER A 51 30.21 72.42 -45.51
C SER A 51 28.76 71.98 -45.39
N ARG A 52 27.83 72.67 -46.06
CA ARG A 52 26.41 72.29 -46.09
C ARG A 52 26.16 70.95 -46.80
N GLU A 53 26.83 70.70 -47.93
CA GLU A 53 26.74 69.41 -48.62
C GLU A 53 27.29 68.25 -47.78
N VAL A 54 28.43 68.46 -47.10
CA VAL A 54 29.03 67.46 -46.21
C VAL A 54 28.08 67.18 -45.05
N ALA A 55 27.55 68.22 -44.40
CA ALA A 55 26.58 68.08 -43.33
C ALA A 55 25.30 67.35 -43.78
N ASP A 56 24.78 67.63 -44.97
CA ASP A 56 23.61 66.94 -45.53
C ASP A 56 23.89 65.45 -45.83
N ARG A 57 25.08 65.14 -46.36
CA ARG A 57 25.50 63.75 -46.61
C ARG A 57 25.67 62.98 -45.29
N GLU A 58 26.31 63.60 -44.31
CA GLU A 58 26.50 63.02 -42.99
C GLU A 58 25.16 62.80 -42.27
N ALA A 59 24.25 63.78 -42.33
CA ALA A 59 22.90 63.67 -41.78
C ALA A 59 22.06 62.58 -42.49
N LYS A 60 22.25 62.37 -43.80
CA LYS A 60 21.64 61.22 -44.51
C LYS A 60 22.24 59.89 -44.07
N SER A 61 23.57 59.80 -43.93
CA SER A 61 24.25 58.61 -43.45
C SER A 61 23.82 58.23 -42.04
N TYR A 62 23.75 59.19 -41.11
CA TYR A 62 23.28 58.95 -39.75
C TYR A 62 21.82 58.47 -39.71
N ARG A 63 20.94 59.05 -40.53
CA ARG A 63 19.55 58.58 -40.64
C ARG A 63 19.47 57.14 -41.13
N GLN A 64 20.24 56.79 -42.17
CA GLN A 64 20.29 55.40 -42.65
C GLN A 64 20.86 54.43 -41.61
N GLN A 65 21.90 54.83 -40.88
CA GLN A 65 22.46 54.02 -39.80
C GLN A 65 21.46 53.84 -38.65
N GLN A 66 20.70 54.89 -38.29
CA GLN A 66 19.64 54.80 -37.29
C GLN A 66 18.52 53.84 -37.74
N GLU A 67 18.05 53.94 -38.98
CA GLU A 67 17.05 53.02 -39.53
C GLU A 67 17.55 51.57 -39.53
N GLN A 68 18.82 51.34 -39.90
CA GLN A 68 19.43 50.00 -39.86
C GLN A 68 19.56 49.47 -38.43
N LEU A 69 19.98 50.30 -37.48
CA LEU A 69 20.07 49.93 -36.06
C LEU A 69 18.69 49.60 -35.49
N GLU A 70 17.66 50.36 -35.86
CA GLU A 70 16.28 50.11 -35.43
C GLU A 70 15.74 48.79 -36.02
N GLN A 71 15.97 48.53 -37.30
CA GLN A 71 15.62 47.25 -37.92
C GLN A 71 16.37 46.07 -37.28
N GLN A 72 17.66 46.22 -36.97
CA GLN A 72 18.44 45.18 -36.29
C GLN A 72 17.95 44.93 -34.87
N ARG A 73 17.66 46.00 -34.12
CA ARG A 73 17.06 45.93 -32.78
C ARG A 73 15.75 45.15 -32.81
N ASP A 74 14.86 45.48 -33.75
CA ASP A 74 13.55 44.84 -33.84
C ASP A 74 13.65 43.37 -34.25
N ARG A 75 14.60 43.02 -35.15
CA ARG A 75 14.91 41.62 -35.47
C ARG A 75 15.44 40.85 -34.26
N TRP A 76 16.42 41.39 -33.54
CA TRP A 76 16.96 40.75 -32.34
C TRP A 76 15.92 40.61 -31.23
N LEU A 77 15.04 41.60 -31.04
CA LEU A 77 13.93 41.49 -30.10
C LEU A 77 12.92 40.42 -30.51
N ALA A 78 12.64 40.29 -31.81
CA ALA A 78 11.76 39.24 -32.32
C ALA A 78 12.38 37.84 -32.12
N GLU A 79 13.65 37.66 -32.49
CA GLU A 79 14.40 36.42 -32.29
C GLU A 79 14.50 36.05 -30.81
N ALA A 80 14.82 37.01 -29.93
CA ALA A 80 14.88 36.79 -28.49
C ALA A 80 13.52 36.39 -27.90
N ARG A 81 12.41 36.96 -28.39
CA ARG A 81 11.05 36.58 -27.97
C ARG A 81 10.69 35.17 -28.45
N GLU A 82 11.05 34.83 -29.68
CA GLU A 82 10.80 33.49 -30.22
C GLU A 82 11.58 32.42 -29.44
N GLU A 83 12.86 32.67 -29.16
CA GLU A 83 13.71 31.77 -28.39
C GLU A 83 13.22 31.65 -26.94
N ALA A 84 12.81 32.75 -26.31
CA ALA A 84 12.21 32.73 -24.98
C ALA A 84 10.92 31.91 -24.94
N GLU A 85 10.05 32.03 -25.94
CA GLU A 85 8.83 31.21 -26.03
C GLU A 85 9.12 29.73 -26.28
N LYS A 86 10.10 29.41 -27.15
CA LYS A 86 10.56 28.02 -27.35
C LYS A 86 11.11 27.44 -26.05
N ARG A 87 11.94 28.20 -25.33
CA ARG A 87 12.52 27.76 -24.06
C ARG A 87 11.45 27.58 -22.99
N ARG A 88 10.50 28.51 -22.90
CA ARG A 88 9.36 28.42 -21.98
C ARG A 88 8.54 27.17 -22.26
N LYS A 89 8.19 26.90 -23.52
CA LYS A 89 7.45 25.68 -23.91
C LYS A 89 8.24 24.41 -23.57
N SER A 90 9.54 24.38 -23.87
CA SER A 90 10.41 23.25 -23.52
C SER A 90 10.46 23.00 -22.01
N LEU A 91 10.59 24.05 -21.19
CA LEU A 91 10.64 23.92 -19.74
C LEU A 91 9.30 23.45 -19.16
N VAL A 92 8.18 23.93 -19.71
CA VAL A 92 6.83 23.48 -19.30
C VAL A 92 6.62 22.00 -19.64
N GLU A 93 7.04 21.57 -20.83
CA GLU A 93 6.93 20.17 -21.25
C GLU A 93 7.84 19.26 -20.44
N GLU A 94 9.07 19.70 -20.14
CA GLU A 94 9.99 18.99 -19.27
C GLU A 94 9.43 18.87 -17.84
N ALA A 95 8.88 19.96 -17.28
CA ALA A 95 8.23 19.94 -15.98
C ALA A 95 7.03 18.97 -15.96
N ARG A 96 6.19 18.97 -17.00
CA ARG A 96 5.07 18.01 -17.13
C ARG A 96 5.58 16.57 -17.16
N SER A 97 6.60 16.30 -17.98
CA SER A 97 7.23 14.97 -18.07
C SER A 97 7.82 14.53 -16.73
N GLN A 98 8.46 15.43 -15.97
CA GLN A 98 8.98 15.14 -14.64
C GLN A 98 7.86 14.84 -13.64
N VAL A 99 6.77 15.62 -13.65
CA VAL A 99 5.59 15.37 -12.79
C VAL A 99 4.94 14.03 -13.13
N ASP A 100 4.79 13.70 -14.41
CA ASP A 100 4.21 12.42 -14.84
C ASP A 100 5.10 11.24 -14.45
N ARG A 101 6.43 11.37 -14.60
CA ARG A 101 7.39 10.37 -14.11
C ARG A 101 7.31 10.19 -12.61
N MET A 102 7.25 11.30 -11.86
CA MET A 102 7.14 11.27 -10.40
C MET A 102 5.83 10.62 -9.96
N ARG A 103 4.71 10.95 -10.60
CA ARG A 103 3.40 10.33 -10.37
C ARG A 103 3.42 8.83 -10.67
N ALA A 104 4.02 8.41 -11.78
CA ALA A 104 4.16 7.00 -12.13
C ALA A 104 5.03 6.23 -11.12
N GLN A 105 6.16 6.82 -10.69
CA GLN A 105 7.02 6.26 -9.65
C GLN A 105 6.29 6.17 -8.31
N TRP A 106 5.53 7.20 -7.93
CA TRP A 106 4.75 7.23 -6.71
C TRP A 106 3.66 6.16 -6.70
N HIS A 107 2.87 6.01 -7.78
CA HIS A 107 1.90 4.92 -7.91
C HIS A 107 2.54 3.53 -7.85
N SER A 108 3.71 3.38 -8.47
CA SER A 108 4.49 2.13 -8.43
C SER A 108 4.98 1.82 -7.01
N LYS A 109 5.43 2.84 -6.27
CA LYS A 109 5.83 2.70 -4.87
C LYS A 109 4.64 2.38 -3.98
N LEU A 110 3.54 3.13 -4.09
CA LEU A 110 2.31 2.90 -3.33
C LEU A 110 1.76 1.48 -3.52
N ARG A 111 1.79 0.96 -4.76
CA ARG A 111 1.41 -0.43 -5.05
C ARG A 111 2.32 -1.44 -4.37
N ARG A 112 3.64 -1.22 -4.35
CA ARG A 112 4.58 -2.10 -3.64
C ARG A 112 4.37 -2.03 -2.14
N ASP A 113 4.32 -0.84 -1.57
CA ASP A 113 4.13 -0.62 -0.14
C ASP A 113 2.83 -1.27 0.33
N ARG A 114 1.75 -1.16 -0.46
CA ARG A 114 0.49 -1.88 -0.21
C ARG A 114 0.67 -3.40 -0.25
N HIS A 115 1.37 -3.93 -1.26
CA HIS A 115 1.58 -5.38 -1.36
C HIS A 115 2.35 -5.91 -0.16
N TYR A 116 3.44 -5.24 0.22
CA TYR A 116 4.23 -5.57 1.41
C TYR A 116 3.39 -5.46 2.70
N PHE A 117 2.56 -4.42 2.82
CA PHE A 117 1.69 -4.25 3.98
C PHE A 117 0.69 -5.40 4.10
N VAL A 118 0.00 -5.75 3.01
CA VAL A 118 -0.95 -6.87 2.97
C VAL A 118 -0.27 -8.19 3.31
N GLU A 119 0.93 -8.43 2.77
CA GLU A 119 1.70 -9.64 3.03
C GLU A 119 2.13 -9.74 4.50
N ASN A 120 2.67 -8.67 5.08
CA ASN A 120 3.03 -8.63 6.49
C ASN A 120 1.82 -8.85 7.40
N LEU A 121 0.70 -8.19 7.07
CA LEU A 121 -0.55 -8.32 7.79
C LEU A 121 -1.06 -9.78 7.76
N GLN A 122 -0.94 -10.44 6.61
CA GLN A 122 -1.27 -11.86 6.49
C GLN A 122 -0.37 -12.72 7.35
N ASN A 123 0.95 -12.54 7.29
CA ASN A 123 1.89 -13.32 8.09
C ASN A 123 1.61 -13.18 9.59
N GLN A 124 1.36 -11.95 10.06
CA GLN A 124 0.98 -11.69 11.44
C GLN A 124 -0.33 -12.41 11.79
N LEU A 125 -1.33 -12.37 10.91
CA LEU A 125 -2.60 -13.06 11.13
C LEU A 125 -2.43 -14.59 11.19
N VAL A 126 -1.55 -15.17 10.37
CA VAL A 126 -1.21 -16.61 10.41
C VAL A 126 -0.58 -16.95 11.77
N GLU A 127 0.41 -16.17 12.21
CA GLU A 127 1.14 -16.39 13.46
C GLU A 127 0.23 -16.27 14.68
N GLU A 128 -0.61 -15.24 14.73
CA GLU A 128 -1.57 -15.05 15.81
C GLU A 128 -2.61 -16.18 15.85
N THR A 129 -3.10 -16.61 14.68
CA THR A 129 -4.04 -17.72 14.60
C THR A 129 -3.40 -19.05 15.03
N ASP A 130 -2.14 -19.30 14.65
CA ASP A 130 -1.38 -20.49 15.08
C ASP A 130 -1.19 -20.51 16.59
N SER A 131 -0.74 -19.39 17.17
CA SER A 131 -0.58 -19.21 18.60
C SER A 131 -1.90 -19.45 19.34
N LEU A 132 -2.99 -18.81 18.88
CA LEU A 132 -4.32 -18.96 19.45
C LEU A 132 -4.79 -20.42 19.38
N THR A 133 -4.71 -21.04 18.21
CA THR A 133 -5.15 -22.43 18.00
C THR A 133 -4.38 -23.40 18.90
N ARG A 134 -3.05 -23.24 19.01
CA ARG A 134 -2.22 -24.06 19.91
C ARG A 134 -2.58 -23.89 21.36
N ARG A 135 -2.77 -22.63 21.79
CA ARG A 135 -3.19 -22.32 23.15
C ARG A 135 -4.53 -22.98 23.46
N VAL A 136 -5.50 -22.82 22.58
CA VAL A 136 -6.82 -23.44 22.74
C VAL A 136 -6.73 -24.96 22.76
N LEU A 137 -5.98 -25.60 21.84
CA LEU A 137 -5.83 -27.06 21.85
C LEU A 137 -5.15 -27.58 23.12
N ARG A 138 -4.15 -26.88 23.62
CA ARG A 138 -3.48 -27.23 24.88
C ARG A 138 -4.40 -27.04 26.08
N ASP A 139 -5.06 -25.88 26.17
CA ASP A 139 -5.97 -25.55 27.27
C ASP A 139 -7.17 -26.50 27.31
N LEU A 140 -7.67 -26.89 26.14
CA LEU A 140 -8.85 -27.75 26.02
C LEU A 140 -8.48 -29.23 26.14
N ALA A 141 -7.60 -29.74 25.27
CA ALA A 141 -7.36 -31.16 25.07
C ALA A 141 -6.00 -31.67 25.57
N ASP A 142 -5.07 -30.78 25.95
CA ASP A 142 -3.67 -31.14 26.23
C ASP A 142 -3.01 -31.89 25.05
N VAL A 143 -3.45 -31.58 23.83
CA VAL A 143 -2.96 -32.17 22.58
C VAL A 143 -2.25 -31.12 21.75
N ASP A 144 -1.19 -31.52 21.07
CA ASP A 144 -0.44 -30.66 20.18
C ASP A 144 -1.15 -30.51 18.82
N LEU A 145 -1.13 -29.28 18.29
CA LEU A 145 -1.69 -28.93 16.97
C LEU A 145 -1.11 -29.82 15.86
N GLU A 146 0.17 -30.17 16.00
CA GLU A 146 0.91 -31.06 15.14
C GLU A 146 0.23 -32.40 14.92
N GLU A 147 -0.14 -33.09 15.99
CA GLU A 147 -0.72 -34.43 15.93
C GLU A 147 -2.10 -34.39 15.27
N ARG A 148 -2.90 -33.39 15.62
CA ARG A 148 -4.22 -33.15 15.02
C ARG A 148 -4.14 -32.81 13.54
N ALA A 149 -3.16 -32.01 13.13
CA ALA A 149 -2.93 -31.67 11.73
C ALA A 149 -2.64 -32.91 10.88
N ILE A 150 -1.92 -33.90 11.43
CA ILE A 150 -1.64 -35.18 10.76
C ILE A 150 -2.91 -35.99 10.63
N ALA A 151 -3.64 -36.17 11.73
CA ALA A 151 -4.89 -36.92 11.75
C ALA A 151 -5.88 -36.35 10.73
N GLN A 152 -5.99 -35.03 10.65
CA GLN A 152 -6.90 -34.37 9.70
C GLN A 152 -6.43 -34.48 8.23
N LEU A 153 -5.11 -34.54 7.98
CA LEU A 153 -4.59 -34.82 6.65
C LEU A 153 -4.89 -36.27 6.24
N ILE A 154 -4.72 -37.23 7.16
CA ILE A 154 -5.08 -38.63 6.97
C ILE A 154 -6.58 -38.78 6.66
N ASP A 155 -7.44 -38.12 7.42
CA ASP A 155 -8.89 -38.13 7.19
C ASP A 155 -9.25 -37.56 5.80
N ARG A 156 -8.62 -36.44 5.41
CA ARG A 156 -8.79 -35.86 4.06
C ARG A 156 -8.34 -36.82 2.96
N LEU A 157 -7.28 -37.60 3.20
CA LEU A 157 -6.82 -38.63 2.26
C LEU A 157 -7.84 -39.77 2.10
N HIS A 158 -8.46 -40.22 3.20
CA HIS A 158 -9.53 -41.22 3.16
C HIS A 158 -10.76 -40.76 2.37
N HIS A 159 -11.09 -39.48 2.47
CA HIS A 159 -12.26 -38.88 1.84
C HIS A 159 -11.97 -38.22 0.47
N LEU A 160 -10.82 -38.49 -0.16
CA LEU A 160 -10.51 -37.99 -1.49
C LEU A 160 -11.56 -38.46 -2.52
N SER A 161 -11.95 -37.54 -3.41
CA SER A 161 -12.85 -37.88 -4.51
C SER A 161 -12.15 -38.79 -5.53
N ASP A 162 -12.91 -39.60 -6.26
CA ASP A 162 -12.36 -40.49 -7.29
C ASP A 162 -11.63 -39.72 -8.40
N ARG A 163 -12.04 -38.47 -8.65
CA ARG A 163 -11.35 -37.56 -9.57
C ARG A 163 -9.98 -37.14 -9.06
N ASP A 164 -9.89 -36.76 -7.79
CA ASP A 164 -8.63 -36.33 -7.18
C ASP A 164 -7.65 -37.50 -7.09
N ARG A 165 -8.15 -38.69 -6.75
CA ARG A 165 -7.37 -39.94 -6.77
C ARG A 165 -6.78 -40.22 -8.16
N GLU A 166 -7.56 -40.04 -9.22
CA GLU A 166 -7.08 -40.26 -10.59
C GLU A 166 -6.04 -39.21 -11.02
N GLN A 167 -6.25 -37.93 -10.67
CA GLN A 167 -5.26 -36.87 -10.94
C GLN A 167 -3.94 -37.11 -10.22
N ILE A 168 -3.97 -37.57 -8.97
CA ILE A 168 -2.76 -37.93 -8.21
C ILE A 168 -2.03 -39.10 -8.88
N ARG A 169 -2.77 -40.12 -9.35
CA ARG A 169 -2.17 -41.26 -10.08
C ARG A 169 -1.54 -40.83 -11.40
N GLU A 170 -2.22 -40.00 -12.18
CA GLU A 170 -1.66 -39.45 -13.41
C GLU A 170 -0.39 -38.65 -13.12
N ALA A 171 -0.38 -37.82 -12.08
CA ALA A 171 0.80 -37.04 -11.68
C ALA A 171 2.00 -37.92 -11.28
N LEU A 172 1.75 -39.03 -10.59
CA LEU A 172 2.76 -40.03 -10.22
C LEU A 172 3.30 -40.82 -11.42
N ASN A 173 2.45 -41.14 -12.40
CA ASN A 173 2.86 -41.85 -13.60
C ASN A 173 3.57 -40.95 -14.62
N SER A 174 3.29 -39.65 -14.60
CA SER A 174 3.83 -38.66 -15.55
C SER A 174 5.20 -38.12 -15.12
N SER A 175 5.52 -38.22 -13.84
CA SER A 175 6.70 -37.61 -13.23
C SER A 175 7.36 -38.58 -12.27
N ASP A 176 8.66 -38.82 -12.47
CA ASP A 176 9.56 -39.53 -11.52
C ASP A 176 9.81 -38.66 -10.25
N ALA A 177 8.88 -37.78 -9.91
CA ALA A 177 9.03 -36.79 -8.87
C ALA A 177 8.77 -37.45 -7.50
N PRO A 178 9.68 -37.23 -6.53
CA PRO A 178 9.50 -37.78 -5.19
C PRO A 178 8.27 -37.17 -4.54
N ILE A 179 7.52 -37.99 -3.81
CA ILE A 179 6.43 -37.52 -2.97
C ILE A 179 7.08 -36.76 -1.81
N LEU A 180 6.72 -35.48 -1.68
CA LEU A 180 7.34 -34.61 -0.68
C LEU A 180 6.31 -34.19 0.35
N ILE A 181 6.56 -34.58 1.60
CA ILE A 181 5.81 -34.12 2.75
C ILE A 181 6.63 -33.05 3.46
N ARG A 182 6.00 -31.90 3.72
CA ARG A 182 6.60 -30.82 4.50
C ARG A 182 5.80 -30.54 5.75
N THR A 183 6.50 -30.55 6.87
CA THR A 183 5.98 -30.26 8.21
C THR A 183 6.89 -29.23 8.88
N ARG A 184 6.38 -28.46 9.84
CA ARG A 184 7.23 -27.59 10.67
C ARG A 184 7.98 -28.35 11.76
N PHE A 185 7.56 -29.57 12.05
CA PHE A 185 8.00 -30.40 13.16
C PHE A 185 8.53 -31.74 12.67
N ALA A 186 9.32 -32.42 13.51
CA ALA A 186 9.76 -33.78 13.24
C ALA A 186 8.61 -34.75 13.53
N LEU A 187 8.33 -35.64 12.59
CA LEU A 187 7.33 -36.70 12.77
C LEU A 187 7.93 -37.86 13.56
N SER A 188 7.11 -38.48 14.42
CA SER A 188 7.51 -39.71 15.10
C SER A 188 7.65 -40.87 14.10
N PRO A 189 8.50 -41.88 14.37
CA PRO A 189 8.61 -43.06 13.52
C PRO A 189 7.28 -43.81 13.35
N GLU A 190 6.46 -43.85 14.41
CA GLU A 190 5.16 -44.53 14.42
C GLU A 190 4.18 -43.83 13.47
N THR A 191 4.10 -42.50 13.56
CA THR A 191 3.27 -41.68 12.67
C THR A 191 3.74 -41.73 11.22
N HIS A 192 5.05 -41.83 10.99
CA HIS A 192 5.61 -42.07 9.66
C HIS A 192 5.08 -43.37 9.03
N GLU A 193 5.14 -44.48 9.77
CA GLU A 193 4.66 -45.76 9.29
C GLU A 193 3.14 -45.76 9.05
N GLU A 194 2.37 -45.20 9.96
CA GLU A 194 0.92 -45.05 9.82
C GLU A 194 0.56 -44.27 8.54
N PHE A 195 1.20 -43.13 8.32
CA PHE A 195 0.94 -42.29 7.15
C PHE A 195 1.29 -43.00 5.84
N LEU A 196 2.43 -43.69 5.79
CA LEU A 196 2.85 -44.48 4.62
C LEU A 196 1.85 -45.61 4.32
N ASN A 197 1.35 -46.28 5.34
CA ASN A 197 0.35 -47.34 5.21
C ASN A 197 -0.98 -46.81 4.65
N VAL A 198 -1.47 -45.67 5.17
CA VAL A 198 -2.68 -45.01 4.66
C VAL A 198 -2.50 -44.60 3.20
N MET A 199 -1.37 -43.96 2.87
CA MET A 199 -1.06 -43.52 1.50
C MET A 199 -1.00 -44.68 0.51
N GLY A 200 -0.32 -45.77 0.86
CA GLY A 200 -0.25 -46.97 0.01
C GLY A 200 -1.63 -47.58 -0.24
N ARG A 201 -2.47 -47.61 0.80
CA ARG A 201 -3.84 -48.14 0.72
C ARG A 201 -4.76 -47.29 -0.15
N GLU A 202 -4.80 -45.98 0.08
CA GLU A 202 -5.71 -45.07 -0.61
C GLU A 202 -5.32 -44.86 -2.07
N LEU A 203 -4.02 -44.73 -2.35
CA LEU A 203 -3.53 -44.53 -3.72
C LEU A 203 -3.43 -45.83 -4.52
N LYS A 204 -3.39 -46.99 -3.83
CA LYS A 204 -3.19 -48.33 -4.40
C LYS A 204 -1.86 -48.46 -5.14
N ILE A 205 -0.79 -47.94 -4.54
CA ILE A 205 0.56 -47.93 -5.09
C ILE A 205 1.48 -48.60 -4.09
N ASP A 206 2.19 -49.64 -4.53
CA ASP A 206 3.18 -50.35 -3.73
C ASP A 206 4.54 -49.65 -3.86
N GLY A 207 5.24 -49.46 -2.72
CA GLY A 207 6.62 -48.95 -2.71
C GLY A 207 6.77 -47.44 -2.98
N LEU A 208 5.92 -46.62 -2.36
CA LEU A 208 6.02 -45.16 -2.44
C LEU A 208 7.33 -44.65 -1.79
N ASP A 209 8.20 -44.00 -2.56
CA ASP A 209 9.35 -43.27 -2.02
C ASP A 209 8.90 -41.87 -1.55
N VAL A 210 8.61 -41.77 -0.25
CA VAL A 210 8.11 -40.54 0.37
C VAL A 210 9.24 -39.88 1.14
N ASN A 211 9.55 -38.64 0.76
CA ASN A 211 10.55 -37.82 1.42
C ASN A 211 9.87 -36.86 2.39
N PHE A 212 10.24 -36.95 3.66
CA PHE A 212 9.78 -36.04 4.71
C PHE A 212 10.82 -34.95 4.93
N LYS A 213 10.40 -33.68 4.84
CA LYS A 213 11.27 -32.52 5.08
C LYS A 213 10.65 -31.58 6.10
N THR A 214 11.41 -31.28 7.15
CA THR A 214 11.08 -30.19 8.06
C THR A 214 11.33 -28.84 7.37
N SER A 215 10.35 -27.93 7.43
CA SER A 215 10.44 -26.61 6.81
C SER A 215 9.69 -25.56 7.63
N ASP A 216 10.40 -24.49 8.00
CA ASP A 216 9.83 -23.34 8.72
C ASP A 216 8.79 -22.55 7.90
N ARG A 217 8.69 -22.82 6.59
CA ARG A 217 7.77 -22.16 5.67
C ARG A 217 6.34 -22.67 5.78
N VAL A 218 6.12 -23.82 6.39
CA VAL A 218 4.76 -24.35 6.62
C VAL A 218 4.35 -23.90 8.02
N ILE A 219 3.43 -22.94 8.12
CA ILE A 219 2.93 -22.46 9.42
C ILE A 219 1.65 -23.22 9.79
N GLY A 220 1.63 -23.79 11.01
CA GLY A 220 0.47 -24.46 11.58
C GLY A 220 -0.13 -25.57 10.71
N GLY A 221 0.70 -26.48 10.19
CA GLY A 221 0.17 -27.56 9.36
C GLY A 221 1.17 -28.43 8.61
N ILE A 222 0.62 -29.17 7.65
CA ILE A 222 1.29 -30.19 6.83
C ILE A 222 0.89 -30.02 5.37
N THR A 223 1.87 -30.17 4.49
CA THR A 223 1.64 -30.21 3.04
C THR A 223 2.20 -31.48 2.44
N LEU A 224 1.44 -32.06 1.52
CA LEU A 224 1.77 -33.22 0.71
C LEU A 224 1.78 -32.79 -0.74
N ASN A 225 2.93 -32.92 -1.40
CA ASN A 225 3.09 -32.60 -2.82
C ASN A 225 3.42 -33.86 -3.61
N ILE A 226 2.62 -34.11 -4.65
CA ILE A 226 2.70 -35.29 -5.50
C ILE A 226 2.65 -34.83 -6.97
N GLY A 227 3.79 -34.86 -7.68
CA GLY A 227 3.84 -34.57 -9.12
C GLY A 227 3.22 -33.23 -9.55
N GLY A 228 3.26 -32.21 -8.68
CA GLY A 228 2.64 -30.89 -8.94
C GLY A 228 1.23 -30.71 -8.36
N TYR A 229 0.62 -31.78 -7.85
CA TYR A 229 -0.62 -31.72 -7.06
C TYR A 229 -0.29 -31.52 -5.58
N GLN A 230 -0.92 -30.55 -4.91
CA GLN A 230 -0.69 -30.25 -3.51
C GLN A 230 -1.96 -30.46 -2.68
N ILE A 231 -1.86 -31.33 -1.68
CA ILE A 231 -2.84 -31.44 -0.59
C ILE A 231 -2.23 -30.77 0.63
N ALA A 232 -2.95 -29.82 1.23
CA ALA A 232 -2.47 -29.09 2.39
C ALA A 232 -3.54 -29.06 3.48
N TRP A 233 -3.11 -29.28 4.71
CA TRP A 233 -3.82 -28.84 5.89
C TRP A 233 -2.92 -27.82 6.58
N THR A 234 -3.15 -26.53 6.33
CA THR A 234 -2.37 -25.42 6.92
C THR A 234 -3.29 -24.29 7.31
N ILE A 235 -2.93 -23.53 8.35
CA ILE A 235 -3.69 -22.32 8.76
C ILE A 235 -3.81 -21.33 7.59
N GLU A 236 -2.77 -21.23 6.74
CA GLU A 236 -2.77 -20.42 5.52
C GLU A 236 -3.89 -20.79 4.54
N SER A 237 -4.28 -22.06 4.44
CA SER A 237 -5.39 -22.47 3.56
C SER A 237 -6.75 -21.92 4.00
N TYR A 238 -6.96 -21.70 5.31
CA TYR A 238 -8.16 -21.08 5.85
C TYR A 238 -8.18 -19.55 5.67
N LEU A 239 -7.00 -18.96 5.48
CA LEU A 239 -6.79 -17.54 5.22
C LEU A 239 -7.02 -17.12 3.78
N GLN A 240 -7.01 -18.06 2.83
CA GLN A 240 -7.14 -17.76 1.41
C GLN A 240 -8.47 -17.06 1.06
N GLY A 241 -9.55 -17.31 1.84
CA GLY A 241 -10.83 -16.58 1.71
C GLY A 241 -10.94 -15.30 2.55
N VAL A 242 -9.99 -15.02 3.44
CA VAL A 242 -9.89 -13.79 4.24
C VAL A 242 -9.11 -12.72 3.48
N ARG A 243 -8.17 -13.14 2.63
CA ARG A 243 -7.35 -12.29 1.74
C ARG A 243 -8.17 -11.25 0.98
N ASP A 244 -9.25 -11.67 0.35
CA ASP A 244 -10.06 -10.77 -0.48
C ASP A 244 -10.77 -9.70 0.36
N ARG A 245 -11.26 -10.07 1.56
CA ARG A 245 -11.93 -9.16 2.50
C ARG A 245 -10.95 -8.15 3.11
N VAL A 246 -9.76 -8.59 3.50
CA VAL A 246 -8.71 -7.71 4.04
C VAL A 246 -8.18 -6.78 2.96
N SER A 247 -7.98 -7.27 1.72
CA SER A 247 -7.60 -6.42 0.59
C SER A 247 -8.67 -5.36 0.29
N GLU A 248 -9.96 -5.72 0.34
CA GLU A 248 -11.06 -4.78 0.12
C GLU A 248 -11.22 -3.78 1.27
N ALA A 249 -11.00 -4.20 2.52
CA ALA A 249 -10.98 -3.29 3.67
C ALA A 249 -9.84 -2.27 3.55
N ILE A 250 -8.65 -2.72 3.14
CA ILE A 250 -7.51 -1.84 2.85
C ILE A 250 -7.83 -0.86 1.70
N ASP A 251 -8.53 -1.31 0.65
CA ASP A 251 -9.00 -0.44 -0.44
C ASP A 251 -9.94 0.67 0.07
N ARG A 252 -10.92 0.32 0.90
CA ARG A 252 -11.86 1.28 1.49
C ARG A 252 -11.17 2.27 2.42
N VAL A 253 -10.11 1.82 3.08
CA VAL A 253 -9.34 2.62 4.03
C VAL A 253 -8.29 3.48 3.32
N THR A 254 -7.99 3.32 2.02
CA THR A 254 -6.98 4.14 1.32
C THR A 254 -7.55 5.53 0.91
N VAL A 255 -7.45 6.53 1.80
CA VAL A 255 -7.92 7.91 1.59
C VAL A 255 -7.05 8.68 0.56
N PRO A 256 -7.63 9.51 -0.33
CA PRO A 256 -6.88 10.41 -1.23
C PRO A 256 -6.08 11.50 -0.48
N LEU A 257 -4.96 11.92 -1.09
CA LEU A 257 -3.93 12.82 -0.55
C LEU A 257 -4.36 14.28 -0.19
N ASP A 258 -5.64 14.63 -0.20
CA ASP A 258 -6.11 16.03 -0.16
C ASP A 258 -6.37 16.62 1.25
N ARG A 259 -6.04 15.91 2.35
CA ARG A 259 -6.30 16.42 3.73
C ARG A 259 -5.07 17.05 4.40
N GLU A 260 -5.29 17.95 5.36
CA GLU A 260 -4.24 18.63 6.13
C GLU A 260 -3.41 17.67 7.01
N GLU A 261 -2.19 18.06 7.37
CA GLU A 261 -1.16 17.18 7.95
C GLU A 261 -1.48 16.71 9.38
N SER A 262 -2.21 17.49 10.20
CA SER A 262 -2.63 17.03 11.54
C SER A 262 -3.78 16.03 11.47
N ASP A 263 -4.72 16.20 10.54
CA ASP A 263 -5.81 15.25 10.29
C ASP A 263 -5.27 13.90 9.79
N ARG A 264 -4.08 13.89 9.16
CA ARG A 264 -3.41 12.65 8.71
C ARG A 264 -2.88 11.84 9.88
N VAL A 265 -2.21 12.45 10.84
CA VAL A 265 -1.59 11.74 11.97
C VAL A 265 -2.66 11.12 12.88
N GLU A 266 -3.71 11.88 13.23
CA GLU A 266 -4.83 11.37 14.03
C GLU A 266 -5.65 10.32 13.26
N SER A 267 -5.76 10.46 11.93
CA SER A 267 -6.36 9.43 11.08
C SER A 267 -5.50 8.17 10.97
N GLU A 268 -4.17 8.27 10.99
CA GLU A 268 -3.26 7.11 10.90
C GLU A 268 -3.25 6.30 12.19
N GLU A 269 -3.21 6.94 13.36
CA GLU A 269 -3.26 6.25 14.65
C GLU A 269 -4.61 5.53 14.86
N ASN A 270 -5.72 6.19 14.51
CA ASN A 270 -7.04 5.57 14.56
C ASN A 270 -7.21 4.44 13.53
N ARG A 271 -6.54 4.54 12.37
CA ARG A 271 -6.51 3.46 11.36
C ARG A 271 -5.74 2.24 11.87
N GLU A 272 -4.58 2.45 12.48
CA GLU A 272 -3.75 1.37 13.00
C GLU A 272 -4.51 0.59 14.09
N LYS A 273 -5.15 1.29 15.02
CA LYS A 273 -6.00 0.68 16.05
C LYS A 273 -7.18 -0.09 15.46
N ALA A 274 -7.88 0.46 14.46
CA ALA A 274 -8.99 -0.23 13.81
C ALA A 274 -8.54 -1.50 13.07
N LEU A 275 -7.36 -1.47 12.44
CA LEU A 275 -6.78 -2.63 11.76
C LEU A 275 -6.36 -3.70 12.78
N GLN A 276 -5.80 -3.33 13.92
CA GLN A 276 -5.46 -4.27 15.00
C GLN A 276 -6.70 -5.00 15.53
N VAL A 277 -7.78 -4.27 15.81
CA VAL A 277 -9.05 -4.87 16.26
C VAL A 277 -9.61 -5.83 15.21
N GLU A 278 -9.57 -5.46 13.93
CA GLU A 278 -10.03 -6.33 12.85
C GLU A 278 -9.14 -7.58 12.70
N LEU A 279 -7.81 -7.47 12.89
CA LEU A 279 -6.90 -8.61 12.87
C LEU A 279 -7.24 -9.62 13.97
N VAL A 280 -7.38 -9.14 15.21
CA VAL A 280 -7.74 -10.00 16.35
C VAL A 280 -9.06 -10.70 16.06
N ARG A 281 -10.08 -9.97 15.61
CA ARG A 281 -11.37 -10.58 15.28
C ARG A 281 -11.29 -11.63 14.17
N GLN A 282 -10.50 -11.38 13.13
CA GLN A 282 -10.29 -12.36 12.06
C GLN A 282 -9.52 -13.59 12.56
N SER A 283 -8.50 -13.42 13.42
CA SER A 283 -7.71 -14.54 13.96
C SER A 283 -8.60 -15.50 14.74
N TYR A 284 -9.52 -14.99 15.55
CA TYR A 284 -10.53 -15.77 16.26
C TYR A 284 -11.48 -16.50 15.31
N THR A 285 -11.95 -15.82 14.28
CA THR A 285 -12.84 -16.42 13.26
C THR A 285 -12.15 -17.60 12.56
N ILE A 286 -10.85 -17.47 12.26
CA ILE A 286 -10.06 -18.51 11.61
C ILE A 286 -9.75 -19.64 12.59
N ALA A 287 -9.29 -19.33 13.80
CA ALA A 287 -9.04 -20.31 14.84
C ALA A 287 -10.28 -21.14 15.15
N ARG A 288 -11.46 -20.51 15.22
CA ARG A 288 -12.75 -21.20 15.35
C ARG A 288 -12.99 -22.18 14.21
N ARG A 289 -12.74 -21.77 12.98
CA ARG A 289 -12.92 -22.63 11.79
C ARG A 289 -11.94 -23.80 11.79
N VAL A 290 -10.69 -23.55 12.16
CA VAL A 290 -9.64 -24.58 12.29
C VAL A 290 -10.02 -25.58 13.38
N LEU A 291 -10.48 -25.10 14.53
CA LEU A 291 -10.84 -25.96 15.67
C LEU A 291 -12.12 -26.73 15.46
N LYS A 292 -13.03 -26.23 14.63
CA LYS A 292 -14.20 -27.00 14.19
C LYS A 292 -13.83 -28.22 13.35
N ASP A 293 -12.77 -28.14 12.53
CA ASP A 293 -12.23 -29.30 11.81
C ASP A 293 -11.61 -30.34 12.77
N PHE A 294 -11.31 -29.96 14.02
CA PHE A 294 -10.77 -30.83 15.06
C PHE A 294 -11.82 -31.33 16.06
N ALA A 295 -13.12 -31.24 15.76
CA ALA A 295 -14.20 -31.75 16.60
C ALA A 295 -14.28 -33.29 16.60
N ASP A 296 -13.14 -33.95 16.85
CA ASP A 296 -12.96 -35.38 16.89
C ASP A 296 -13.38 -35.98 18.24
N GLU A 297 -13.35 -37.31 18.32
CA GLU A 297 -13.82 -38.08 19.49
C GLU A 297 -13.09 -37.68 20.79
N GLU A 298 -11.84 -37.21 20.69
CA GLU A 298 -11.03 -36.81 21.83
C GLU A 298 -11.40 -35.42 22.36
N LEU A 299 -11.62 -34.44 21.46
CA LEU A 299 -12.18 -33.14 21.84
C LEU A 299 -13.59 -33.30 22.47
N GLN A 300 -14.40 -34.22 21.93
CA GLN A 300 -15.73 -34.54 22.45
C GLN A 300 -15.68 -35.16 23.86
N ASN A 301 -14.81 -36.13 24.09
CA ASN A 301 -14.61 -36.72 25.42
C ASN A 301 -14.15 -35.68 26.44
N ARG A 302 -13.30 -34.76 26.01
CA ARG A 302 -12.81 -33.69 26.88
C ARG A 302 -13.87 -32.65 27.21
N ALA A 303 -14.75 -32.32 26.26
CA ALA A 303 -15.92 -31.48 26.50
C ALA A 303 -16.79 -32.03 27.65
N ILE A 304 -16.98 -33.35 27.68
CA ILE A 304 -17.69 -34.05 28.75
C ILE A 304 -16.97 -33.88 30.08
N ASP A 305 -15.65 -34.11 30.13
CA ASP A 305 -14.85 -34.00 31.35
C ASP A 305 -14.84 -32.57 31.93
N VAL A 306 -14.73 -31.56 31.07
CA VAL A 306 -14.79 -30.15 31.48
C VAL A 306 -16.17 -29.84 32.04
N PHE A 307 -17.23 -30.25 31.35
CA PHE A 307 -18.60 -30.04 31.80
C PHE A 307 -18.89 -30.72 33.14
N LEU A 308 -18.45 -31.97 33.32
CA LEU A 308 -18.56 -32.70 34.60
C LEU A 308 -17.82 -32.00 35.74
N ARG A 309 -16.63 -31.44 35.45
CA ARG A 309 -15.86 -30.63 36.42
C ARG A 309 -16.56 -29.32 36.77
N GLN A 310 -17.11 -28.60 35.78
CA GLN A 310 -17.87 -27.38 36.02
C GLN A 310 -19.10 -27.65 36.90
N LEU A 311 -19.86 -28.71 36.61
CA LEU A 311 -20.99 -29.12 37.45
C LEU A 311 -20.57 -29.42 38.90
N LYS A 312 -19.36 -29.94 39.12
CA LYS A 312 -18.80 -30.19 40.45
C LYS A 312 -18.37 -28.91 41.18
N GLN A 313 -17.96 -27.88 40.45
CA GLN A 313 -17.46 -26.63 41.02
C GLN A 313 -18.55 -25.59 41.27
N LEU A 314 -19.79 -25.85 40.85
CA LEU A 314 -20.94 -24.98 41.15
C LEU A 314 -21.08 -24.77 42.66
N ASP A 315 -21.15 -23.52 43.07
CA ASP A 315 -21.32 -23.17 44.47
C ASP A 315 -22.73 -23.51 44.98
N GLU A 316 -23.00 -23.37 46.28
CA GLU A 316 -24.34 -23.66 46.83
C GLU A 316 -25.41 -22.69 46.32
N ARG A 317 -25.04 -21.44 46.02
CA ARG A 317 -26.00 -20.41 45.58
C ARG A 317 -26.47 -20.67 44.17
N ASP A 318 -25.54 -20.97 43.28
CA ASP A 318 -25.79 -21.32 41.88
C ASP A 318 -26.62 -22.60 41.82
N ARG A 319 -26.27 -23.63 42.60
CA ARG A 319 -27.07 -24.87 42.69
C ARG A 319 -28.50 -24.60 43.16
N ASP A 320 -28.68 -23.79 44.20
CA ASP A 320 -30.01 -23.44 44.71
C ASP A 320 -30.83 -22.60 43.74
N GLU A 321 -30.18 -21.71 42.98
CA GLU A 321 -30.82 -20.90 41.96
C GLU A 321 -31.25 -21.74 40.75
N ILE A 322 -30.38 -22.65 40.32
CA ILE A 322 -30.65 -23.60 39.25
C ILE A 322 -31.80 -24.54 39.66
N ALA A 323 -31.76 -25.12 40.85
CA ALA A 323 -32.82 -26.00 41.37
C ALA A 323 -34.17 -25.26 41.51
N ARG A 324 -34.16 -23.97 41.90
CA ARG A 324 -35.37 -23.13 41.91
C ARG A 324 -35.91 -22.88 40.50
N SER A 325 -35.05 -22.64 39.53
CA SER A 325 -35.44 -22.45 38.12
C SER A 325 -36.14 -23.68 37.55
N ILE A 326 -35.64 -24.87 37.86
CA ILE A 326 -36.22 -26.15 37.43
C ILE A 326 -37.61 -26.35 38.02
N ARG A 327 -37.75 -26.18 39.35
CA ARG A 327 -39.05 -26.31 40.04
C ARG A 327 -40.11 -25.33 39.55
N ASN A 328 -39.70 -24.15 39.08
CA ASN A 328 -40.62 -23.11 38.63
C ASN A 328 -41.04 -23.24 37.16
N SER A 329 -40.19 -23.80 36.27
CA SER A 329 -40.53 -23.90 34.84
C SER A 329 -41.38 -25.12 34.51
N GLY A 330 -41.29 -26.20 35.32
CA GLY A 330 -41.98 -27.47 35.07
C GLY A 330 -41.55 -28.14 33.75
N GLN A 331 -40.43 -27.71 33.15
CA GLN A 331 -39.88 -28.29 31.94
C GLN A 331 -38.85 -29.37 32.27
N ALA A 332 -38.86 -30.45 31.50
CA ALA A 332 -37.90 -31.54 31.62
C ALA A 332 -36.47 -31.04 31.35
N ILE A 333 -35.52 -31.57 32.12
CA ILE A 333 -34.10 -31.30 31.94
C ILE A 333 -33.62 -31.98 30.66
N ALA A 334 -33.02 -31.20 29.75
CA ALA A 334 -32.44 -31.71 28.52
C ALA A 334 -30.93 -31.50 28.48
N ILE A 335 -30.17 -32.57 28.23
CA ILE A 335 -28.75 -32.49 27.88
C ILE A 335 -28.66 -32.52 26.36
N ARG A 336 -28.19 -31.43 25.77
CA ARG A 336 -27.94 -31.27 24.35
C ARG A 336 -26.46 -31.53 24.07
N THR A 337 -26.18 -32.35 23.06
CA THR A 337 -24.80 -32.63 22.62
C THR A 337 -24.71 -32.58 21.11
N SER A 338 -23.54 -32.18 20.58
CA SER A 338 -23.29 -32.27 19.13
C SER A 338 -22.90 -33.67 18.65
N PHE A 339 -22.70 -34.60 19.59
CA PHE A 339 -22.25 -35.97 19.35
C PHE A 339 -23.06 -36.97 20.16
N LYS A 340 -23.00 -38.24 19.74
CA LYS A 340 -23.73 -39.33 20.37
C LYS A 340 -23.03 -39.78 21.66
N LEU A 341 -23.70 -39.61 22.79
CA LEU A 341 -23.20 -40.07 24.08
C LEU A 341 -23.34 -41.58 24.26
N SER A 342 -22.28 -42.22 24.77
CA SER A 342 -22.29 -43.63 25.19
C SER A 342 -23.24 -43.85 26.39
N GLN A 343 -23.72 -45.08 26.60
CA GLN A 343 -24.59 -45.39 27.73
C GLN A 343 -23.90 -45.16 29.10
N SER A 344 -22.61 -45.47 29.21
CA SER A 344 -21.85 -45.23 30.45
C SER A 344 -21.73 -43.73 30.75
N THR A 345 -21.44 -42.92 29.74
CA THR A 345 -21.36 -41.45 29.88
C THR A 345 -22.70 -40.82 30.25
N ARG A 346 -23.80 -41.28 29.62
CA ARG A 346 -25.16 -40.84 29.99
C ARG A 346 -25.45 -41.13 31.46
N GLN A 347 -25.07 -42.32 31.95
CA GLN A 347 -25.25 -42.67 33.36
C GLN A 347 -24.40 -41.79 34.28
N GLN A 348 -23.13 -41.56 33.95
CA GLN A 348 -22.25 -40.67 34.73
C GLN A 348 -22.80 -39.24 34.83
N LEU A 349 -23.38 -38.71 33.75
CA LEU A 349 -24.01 -37.39 33.75
C LEU A 349 -25.25 -37.35 34.65
N ILE A 350 -26.09 -38.39 34.61
CA ILE A 350 -27.26 -38.51 35.48
C ILE A 350 -26.82 -38.55 36.96
N ASP A 351 -25.87 -39.44 37.29
CA ASP A 351 -25.37 -39.60 38.65
C ASP A 351 -24.78 -38.26 39.17
N ARG A 352 -24.04 -37.55 38.32
CA ARG A 352 -23.46 -36.24 38.66
C ARG A 352 -24.52 -35.17 38.93
N LEU A 353 -25.56 -35.11 38.11
CA LEU A 353 -26.64 -34.13 38.30
C LEU A 353 -27.46 -34.43 39.57
N GLN A 354 -27.62 -35.70 39.93
CA GLN A 354 -28.23 -36.12 41.20
C GLN A 354 -27.36 -35.73 42.39
N GLU A 355 -26.04 -35.96 42.35
CA GLU A 355 -25.11 -35.55 43.41
C GLU A 355 -25.14 -34.03 43.65
N CYS A 356 -25.31 -33.23 42.59
CA CYS A 356 -25.41 -31.78 42.70
C CYS A 356 -26.79 -31.29 43.19
N SER A 357 -27.72 -32.21 43.53
CA SER A 357 -29.09 -31.90 43.95
C SER A 357 -29.88 -31.10 42.90
N LEU A 358 -29.51 -31.25 41.62
CA LEU A 358 -30.16 -30.60 40.48
C LEU A 358 -31.31 -31.46 39.91
N LEU A 359 -31.43 -32.70 40.36
CA LEU A 359 -32.45 -33.68 39.94
C LEU A 359 -33.04 -34.39 41.16
N ASP A 360 -34.36 -34.33 41.33
CA ASP A 360 -35.08 -35.05 42.39
C ASP A 360 -35.72 -36.38 41.90
N SER A 361 -36.24 -36.43 40.66
CA SER A 361 -36.79 -37.67 40.05
C SER A 361 -37.17 -37.56 38.57
N GLU A 362 -36.76 -36.51 37.85
CA GLU A 362 -37.20 -36.31 36.47
C GLU A 362 -36.26 -37.00 35.47
N SER A 363 -36.87 -37.60 34.45
CA SER A 363 -36.16 -38.21 33.32
C SER A 363 -35.37 -37.14 32.57
N VAL A 364 -34.04 -37.28 32.55
CA VAL A 364 -33.17 -36.44 31.72
C VAL A 364 -33.31 -36.87 30.27
N GLU A 365 -33.71 -35.93 29.41
CA GLU A 365 -33.72 -36.16 27.97
C GLU A 365 -32.34 -35.88 27.39
N PHE A 366 -31.83 -36.78 26.56
CA PHE A 366 -30.58 -36.57 25.82
C PHE A 366 -30.91 -36.29 24.37
N VAL A 367 -30.58 -35.09 23.90
CA VAL A 367 -30.90 -34.61 22.55
C VAL A 367 -29.61 -34.36 21.79
N GLU A 368 -29.46 -35.05 20.65
CA GLU A 368 -28.41 -34.75 19.69
C GLU A 368 -28.82 -33.50 18.90
N SER A 369 -27.98 -32.47 18.92
CA SER A 369 -28.30 -31.14 18.42
C SER A 369 -27.18 -30.66 17.50
N SER A 370 -27.49 -30.53 16.21
CA SER A 370 -26.52 -30.18 15.17
C SER A 370 -26.15 -28.68 15.13
N ASP A 371 -26.84 -27.85 15.91
CA ASP A 371 -26.56 -26.43 16.10
C ASP A 371 -25.44 -26.16 17.11
N LEU A 372 -25.12 -27.15 17.96
CA LEU A 372 -23.92 -27.13 18.79
C LEU A 372 -22.74 -27.54 17.90
N ASP A 373 -21.72 -26.69 17.75
CA ASP A 373 -20.50 -27.03 16.99
C ASP A 373 -19.80 -28.26 17.63
N CYS A 374 -19.10 -28.06 18.74
CA CYS A 374 -18.57 -29.12 19.60
C CYS A 374 -18.87 -28.76 21.06
N GLY A 375 -19.64 -29.60 21.76
CA GLY A 375 -19.95 -29.31 23.15
C GLY A 375 -21.10 -30.12 23.74
N ILE A 376 -21.30 -29.88 25.02
CA ILE A 376 -22.36 -30.43 25.85
C ILE A 376 -23.01 -29.32 26.67
N GLN A 377 -24.33 -29.26 26.65
CA GLN A 377 -25.09 -28.20 27.28
C GLN A 377 -26.29 -28.76 28.01
N LEU A 378 -26.45 -28.36 29.26
CA LEU A 378 -27.62 -28.60 30.08
C LEU A 378 -28.60 -27.44 29.89
N LYS A 379 -29.76 -27.74 29.33
CA LYS A 379 -30.85 -26.80 29.14
C LYS A 379 -31.89 -26.97 30.24
N LEU A 380 -32.16 -25.87 30.92
CA LEU A 380 -33.04 -25.78 32.09
C LEU A 380 -34.02 -24.61 31.88
N GLY A 381 -35.13 -24.86 31.18
CA GLY A 381 -36.00 -23.77 30.77
C GLY A 381 -35.33 -22.85 29.75
N ASP A 382 -35.34 -21.55 30.06
CA ASP A 382 -34.68 -20.50 29.28
C ASP A 382 -33.20 -20.33 29.62
N ARG A 383 -32.68 -21.08 30.60
CA ARG A 383 -31.25 -21.06 30.96
C ARG A 383 -30.52 -22.23 30.33
N GLU A 384 -29.30 -21.97 29.92
CA GLU A 384 -28.43 -22.98 29.35
C GLU A 384 -27.07 -22.90 30.04
N ILE A 385 -26.57 -24.04 30.54
CA ILE A 385 -25.30 -24.17 31.23
C ILE A 385 -24.54 -25.27 30.55
N GLY A 386 -23.37 -24.98 30.00
CA GLY A 386 -22.66 -25.97 29.22
C GLY A 386 -21.28 -25.52 28.83
N TRP A 387 -20.50 -26.49 28.40
CA TRP A 387 -19.25 -26.22 27.73
C TRP A 387 -19.47 -26.42 26.22
N THR A 388 -19.26 -25.36 25.46
CA THR A 388 -19.27 -25.39 24.00
C THR A 388 -18.05 -24.68 23.46
N LEU A 389 -17.55 -25.14 22.31
CA LEU A 389 -16.43 -24.50 21.62
C LEU A 389 -16.74 -23.03 21.31
N ASP A 390 -17.97 -22.73 20.87
CA ASP A 390 -18.41 -21.36 20.58
C ASP A 390 -18.43 -20.48 21.84
N GLY A 391 -18.96 -20.99 22.96
CA GLY A 391 -18.96 -20.28 24.23
C GLY A 391 -17.55 -19.98 24.74
N TYR A 392 -16.64 -20.95 24.66
CA TYR A 392 -15.23 -20.75 25.04
C TYR A 392 -14.57 -19.65 24.19
N PHE A 393 -14.83 -19.60 22.88
CA PHE A 393 -14.31 -18.54 22.02
C PHE A 393 -14.90 -17.17 22.35
N GLN A 394 -16.18 -17.10 22.69
CA GLN A 394 -16.83 -15.85 23.09
C GLN A 394 -16.23 -15.29 24.39
N ASP A 395 -15.98 -16.16 25.37
CA ASP A 395 -15.33 -15.78 26.63
C ASP A 395 -13.88 -15.31 26.39
N LEU A 396 -13.14 -16.04 25.55
CA LEU A 396 -11.76 -15.70 25.18
C LEU A 396 -11.67 -14.39 24.36
N GLU A 397 -12.64 -14.15 23.47
CA GLU A 397 -12.75 -12.89 22.71
C GLU A 397 -13.08 -11.73 23.66
N ALA A 398 -14.01 -11.94 24.60
CA ALA A 398 -14.40 -10.94 25.59
C ALA A 398 -13.27 -10.60 26.58
N GLU A 399 -12.48 -11.58 27.01
CA GLU A 399 -11.34 -11.37 27.92
C GLU A 399 -10.26 -10.49 27.25
N LEU A 400 -9.89 -10.77 25.99
CA LEU A 400 -8.92 -9.95 25.28
C LEU A 400 -9.47 -8.56 24.89
N MET A 401 -10.72 -8.48 24.45
CA MET A 401 -11.39 -7.19 24.14
C MET A 401 -11.61 -6.34 25.41
N GLY A 402 -11.76 -6.99 26.57
CA GLY A 402 -11.84 -6.34 27.88
C GLY A 402 -10.51 -5.73 28.31
N ILE A 403 -9.40 -6.44 28.11
CA ILE A 403 -8.04 -5.96 28.34
C ILE A 403 -7.72 -4.75 27.43
N GLU A 404 -8.17 -4.76 26.18
CA GLU A 404 -8.02 -3.61 25.27
C GLU A 404 -8.80 -2.36 25.70
N LYS A 405 -10.02 -2.52 26.23
CA LYS A 405 -10.79 -1.39 26.78
C LYS A 405 -10.12 -0.78 28.01
N GLU A 406 -9.52 -1.59 28.88
CA GLU A 406 -8.76 -1.07 30.02
C GLU A 406 -7.47 -0.34 29.57
N LEU A 407 -6.81 -0.83 28.52
CA LEU A 407 -5.64 -0.16 27.93
C LEU A 407 -5.99 1.17 27.24
N GLN A 408 -7.18 1.29 26.62
CA GLN A 408 -7.67 2.56 26.04
C GLN A 408 -8.05 3.62 27.10
N VAL A 409 -8.29 3.23 28.34
CA VAL A 409 -8.66 4.17 29.43
C VAL A 409 -7.41 4.71 30.17
N ILE A 410 -6.23 4.14 29.91
CA ILE A 410 -4.97 4.48 30.61
C ILE A 410 -4.11 5.53 29.85
N HIS A 411 -4.57 6.06 28.71
CA HIS A 411 -3.98 7.21 28.01
C HIS A 411 -5.05 8.26 27.70
#